data_AF-A0A7S3T856-F1
#
_entry.id   AF-A0A7S3T856-F1
#
_cell.length_a   1.000
_cell.length_b   1.000
_cell.length_c   1.000
_cell.angle_alpha   90.00
_cell.angle_beta   90.00
_cell.angle_gamma   90.00
#
_symmetry.space_group_name_H-M   'P 1'
#
loop_
_entity.id
_entity.type
_entity.pdbx_description
1 polymer ?
#
loop_
_entity_poly.entity_id
_entity_poly.type
_entity_poly.pdbx_seq_one_letter_code
_entity_poly.pdbx_strand_id
1 'polypeptide(L)'
;GGAAAAAEAEAARQRLHLRVPTQRRKVCSFWAKGECKRGAACAFLHASADAATASAPPACPPPVSSLGDPSLPKLVGRGMVSLGHREASPVQAQVWPVALAGLDLLCRAPTGSGKTLAYLLPAFAHAAAQSRPTRPGEGPRALVLVPTRELAVQTLSVARSLQRVSGGLRAAAVYGGGPREEQVSELEGSSLALLVATCGRLLDMLEAQVARS
;
A
#
# COMPACT_ATOMS: atom_id res chain seq x y z
N GLY A 1 -9.83 20.96 -2.54
CA GLY A 1 -8.81 21.09 -3.60
C GLY A 1 -8.23 19.74 -3.99
N GLY A 2 -8.97 18.91 -4.75
CA GLY A 2 -8.51 17.58 -5.18
C GLY A 2 -7.65 17.60 -6.44
N ALA A 3 -7.86 18.56 -7.35
CA ALA A 3 -7.11 18.65 -8.61
C ALA A 3 -5.62 18.99 -8.40
N ALA A 4 -5.31 19.88 -7.46
CA ALA A 4 -3.93 20.24 -7.12
C ALA A 4 -3.15 19.05 -6.53
N ALA A 5 -3.79 18.24 -5.67
CA ALA A 5 -3.19 17.05 -5.10
C ALA A 5 -2.93 15.96 -6.16
N ALA A 6 -3.86 15.77 -7.10
CA ALA A 6 -3.70 14.84 -8.21
C ALA A 6 -2.57 15.27 -9.18
N ALA A 7 -2.48 16.57 -9.49
CA ALA A 7 -1.41 17.10 -10.33
C ALA A 7 -0.03 17.01 -9.64
N GLU A 8 0.07 17.33 -8.35
CA GLU A 8 1.32 17.17 -7.57
C GLU A 8 1.74 15.69 -7.52
N ALA A 9 0.78 14.77 -7.43
CA ALA A 9 1.06 13.35 -7.38
C ALA A 9 1.50 12.75 -8.73
N GLU A 10 0.89 13.18 -9.85
CA GLU A 10 1.35 12.80 -11.19
C GLU A 10 2.74 13.39 -11.50
N ALA A 11 2.99 14.65 -11.14
CA ALA A 11 4.31 15.25 -11.27
C ALA A 11 5.36 14.53 -10.39
N ALA A 12 4.99 14.15 -9.16
CA ALA A 12 5.85 13.36 -8.29
C ALA A 12 6.14 11.98 -8.88
N ARG A 13 5.15 11.33 -9.48
CA ARG A 13 5.29 10.04 -10.14
C ARG A 13 6.30 10.09 -11.28
N GLN A 14 6.17 11.07 -12.17
CA GLN A 14 7.05 11.25 -13.33
C GLN A 14 8.48 11.60 -12.88
N ARG A 15 8.62 12.53 -11.93
CA ARG A 15 9.92 12.98 -11.40
C ARG A 15 10.68 11.89 -10.66
N LEU A 16 9.98 11.02 -9.93
CA LEU A 16 10.58 10.04 -9.03
C LEU A 16 10.60 8.62 -9.60
N HIS A 17 10.17 8.47 -10.86
CA HIS A 17 10.06 7.18 -11.54
C HIS A 17 9.32 6.12 -10.71
N LEU A 18 8.30 6.52 -9.93
CA LEU A 18 7.53 5.60 -9.11
C LEU A 18 6.90 4.54 -10.02
N ARG A 19 7.25 3.27 -9.80
CA ARG A 19 6.62 2.15 -10.50
C ARG A 19 5.23 1.91 -9.94
N VAL A 20 4.29 2.67 -10.46
CA VAL A 20 2.86 2.50 -10.22
C VAL A 20 2.28 1.58 -11.29
N PRO A 21 1.69 0.42 -10.94
CA PRO A 21 0.99 -0.42 -11.89
C PRO A 21 -0.15 0.37 -12.55
N THR A 22 -0.06 0.62 -13.86
CA THR A 22 -1.04 1.43 -14.61
C THR A 22 -2.26 0.66 -15.07
N GLN A 23 -2.19 -0.66 -15.10
CA GLN A 23 -3.25 -1.51 -15.62
C GLN A 23 -3.68 -2.52 -14.55
N ARG A 24 -4.97 -2.46 -14.18
CA ARG A 24 -5.61 -3.59 -13.50
C ARG A 24 -5.61 -4.78 -14.45
N ARG A 25 -4.68 -5.71 -14.27
CA ARG A 25 -4.71 -6.99 -14.99
C ARG A 25 -5.83 -7.83 -14.38
N LYS A 26 -6.75 -8.32 -15.22
CA LYS A 26 -7.77 -9.28 -14.78
C LYS A 26 -7.07 -10.60 -14.46
N VAL A 27 -7.41 -11.20 -13.32
CA VAL A 27 -6.98 -12.56 -12.97
C VAL A 27 -7.57 -13.53 -13.99
N CYS A 28 -6.76 -14.49 -14.44
CA CYS A 28 -7.27 -15.50 -15.37
C CYS A 28 -8.30 -16.40 -14.67
N SER A 29 -9.55 -16.39 -15.14
CA SER A 29 -10.64 -17.20 -14.59
C SER A 29 -10.37 -18.70 -14.72
N PHE A 30 -9.71 -19.13 -15.80
CA PHE A 30 -9.31 -20.52 -16.00
C PHE A 30 -8.14 -20.92 -15.09
N TRP A 31 -7.25 -19.98 -14.76
CA TRP A 31 -6.16 -20.26 -13.82
C TRP A 31 -6.69 -20.47 -12.40
N ALA A 32 -7.65 -19.66 -11.98
CA ALA A 32 -8.31 -19.81 -10.68
C ALA A 32 -8.98 -21.19 -10.51
N LYS A 33 -9.33 -21.86 -11.61
CA LYS A 33 -9.91 -23.21 -11.65
C LYS A 33 -8.88 -24.33 -11.90
N GLY A 34 -7.61 -23.99 -12.12
CA GLY A 34 -6.55 -24.96 -12.46
C GLY A 34 -6.58 -25.45 -13.92
N GLU A 35 -7.33 -24.79 -14.81
CA GLU A 35 -7.59 -25.23 -16.18
C GLU A 35 -6.78 -24.44 -17.24
N CYS A 36 -6.04 -23.40 -16.82
CA CYS A 36 -5.33 -22.55 -17.76
C CYS A 36 -4.05 -23.19 -18.31
N LYS A 37 -4.11 -23.68 -19.55
CA LYS A 37 -2.97 -24.28 -20.27
C LYS A 37 -1.95 -23.28 -20.83
N ARG A 38 -2.22 -21.97 -20.74
CA ARG A 38 -1.39 -20.92 -21.36
C ARG A 38 -0.16 -20.54 -20.52
N GLY A 39 -0.09 -20.93 -19.25
CA GLY A 39 1.07 -20.66 -18.38
C GLY A 39 1.51 -19.19 -18.39
N ALA A 40 2.81 -18.95 -18.53
CA ALA A 40 3.41 -17.61 -18.60
C ALA A 40 3.06 -16.83 -19.90
N ALA A 41 2.53 -17.49 -20.93
CA ALA A 41 2.06 -16.84 -22.16
C ALA A 41 0.62 -16.33 -22.05
N CYS A 42 -0.02 -16.46 -20.88
CA CYS A 42 -1.37 -15.98 -20.67
C CYS A 42 -1.41 -14.45 -20.62
N ALA A 43 -2.33 -13.84 -21.37
CA ALA A 43 -2.55 -12.39 -21.34
C ALA A 43 -3.14 -11.89 -20.00
N PHE A 44 -3.66 -12.80 -19.17
CA PHE A 44 -4.31 -12.56 -17.89
C PHE A 44 -3.39 -12.95 -16.72
N LEU A 45 -3.54 -12.31 -15.57
CA LEU A 45 -2.64 -12.47 -14.42
C LEU A 45 -2.73 -13.87 -13.81
N HIS A 46 -1.58 -14.54 -13.65
CA HIS A 46 -1.43 -15.80 -12.93
C HIS A 46 -0.54 -15.57 -11.71
N ALA A 47 -1.14 -15.50 -10.52
CA ALA A 47 -0.50 -15.02 -9.29
C ALA A 47 0.83 -15.70 -8.90
N SER A 48 1.10 -16.93 -9.36
CA SER A 48 2.37 -17.64 -9.09
C SER A 48 3.31 -17.80 -10.31
N ALA A 49 2.79 -17.80 -11.54
CA ALA A 49 3.61 -18.00 -12.74
C ALA A 49 4.27 -16.69 -13.23
N ASP A 50 3.62 -15.55 -13.01
CA ASP A 50 4.18 -14.24 -13.39
C ASP A 50 5.26 -13.74 -12.40
N ALA A 51 5.28 -14.27 -11.17
CA ALA A 51 6.33 -13.96 -10.18
C ALA A 51 7.67 -14.65 -10.52
N ALA A 52 7.63 -15.79 -11.23
CA ALA A 52 8.81 -16.61 -11.52
C ALA A 52 9.62 -16.16 -12.74
N THR A 53 9.19 -15.11 -13.46
CA THR A 53 9.96 -14.49 -14.56
C THR A 53 10.69 -13.22 -14.13
N ALA A 54 10.92 -13.04 -12.83
CA ALA A 54 11.81 -12.00 -12.34
C ALA A 54 13.25 -12.30 -12.80
N SER A 55 13.77 -11.49 -13.72
CA SER A 55 15.21 -11.34 -13.90
C SER A 55 15.88 -11.10 -12.55
N ALA A 56 17.19 -11.35 -12.44
CA ALA A 56 17.97 -11.04 -11.23
C ALA A 56 17.50 -9.72 -10.59
N PRO A 57 17.22 -9.71 -9.27
CA PRO A 57 16.66 -8.53 -8.63
C PRO A 57 17.58 -7.34 -8.91
N PRO A 58 17.03 -6.17 -9.30
CA PRO A 58 17.85 -5.01 -9.54
C PRO A 58 18.69 -4.71 -8.31
N ALA A 59 19.91 -4.19 -8.52
CA ALA A 59 20.82 -3.84 -7.44
C ALA A 59 20.10 -2.98 -6.39
N CYS A 60 20.30 -3.31 -5.10
CA CYS A 60 19.64 -2.61 -4.00
C CYS A 60 20.02 -1.12 -4.05
N PRO A 61 19.05 -0.20 -4.16
CA PRO A 61 19.33 1.22 -4.18
C PRO A 61 19.97 1.69 -2.84
N PRO A 62 20.85 2.71 -2.89
CA PRO A 62 21.50 3.23 -1.70
C PRO A 62 20.47 3.81 -0.72
N PRO A 63 20.75 3.79 0.59
CA PRO A 63 19.88 4.39 1.60
C PRO A 63 19.82 5.91 1.42
N VAL A 64 18.65 6.49 1.72
CA VAL A 64 18.51 7.95 1.73
C VAL A 64 19.27 8.57 2.91
N SER A 65 19.90 9.71 2.67
CA SER A 65 20.71 10.40 3.68
C SER A 65 19.95 11.47 4.45
N SER A 66 18.85 11.99 3.90
CA SER A 66 18.03 13.03 4.54
C SER A 66 16.57 13.00 4.11
N LEU A 67 15.67 13.57 4.92
CA LEU A 67 14.25 13.72 4.56
C LEU A 67 14.00 14.68 3.39
N GLY A 68 15.00 15.52 3.07
CA GLY A 68 14.97 16.47 1.95
C GLY A 68 15.55 15.90 0.65
N ASP A 69 15.93 14.62 0.64
CA ASP A 69 16.51 13.96 -0.53
C ASP A 69 15.57 14.09 -1.75
N PRO A 70 16.05 14.57 -2.91
CA PRO A 70 15.22 14.78 -4.08
C PRO A 70 14.62 13.48 -4.64
N SER A 71 15.19 12.32 -4.32
CA SER A 71 14.66 10.99 -4.68
C SER A 71 13.43 10.59 -3.86
N LEU A 72 13.10 11.31 -2.79
CA LEU A 72 11.91 11.06 -1.99
C LEU A 72 10.70 11.90 -2.47
N PRO A 73 9.49 11.32 -2.47
CA PRO A 73 8.26 12.10 -2.53
C PRO A 73 8.18 13.07 -1.35
N LYS A 74 7.74 14.30 -1.62
CA LYS A 74 7.51 15.31 -0.57
C LYS A 74 6.63 14.79 0.56
N LEU A 75 5.71 13.87 0.24
CA LEU A 75 4.83 13.20 1.21
C LEU A 75 5.63 12.46 2.29
N VAL A 76 6.74 11.81 1.95
CA VAL A 76 7.58 11.06 2.91
C VAL A 76 8.15 12.02 3.97
N GLY A 77 8.83 13.08 3.51
CA GLY A 77 9.38 14.10 4.40
C GLY A 77 8.31 14.84 5.21
N ARG A 78 7.21 15.28 4.58
CA ARG A 78 6.08 15.94 5.26
C ARG A 78 5.45 15.02 6.31
N GLY A 79 5.31 13.72 6.01
CA GLY A 79 4.79 12.72 6.94
C GLY A 79 5.64 12.57 8.19
N MET A 80 6.96 12.42 8.01
CA MET A 80 7.91 12.37 9.13
C MET A 80 7.83 13.62 10.01
N VAL A 81 7.90 14.81 9.41
CA VAL A 81 7.83 16.09 10.13
C VAL A 81 6.49 16.25 10.85
N SER A 82 5.37 15.87 10.22
CA SER A 82 4.03 15.97 10.82
C SER A 82 3.83 15.11 12.06
N LEU A 83 4.64 14.05 12.20
CA LEU A 83 4.66 13.15 13.35
C LEU A 83 5.77 13.50 14.35
N GLY A 84 6.50 14.60 14.15
CA GLY A 84 7.56 15.07 15.03
C GLY A 84 8.93 14.41 14.80
N HIS A 85 9.11 13.64 13.72
CA HIS A 85 10.39 13.03 13.39
C HIS A 85 11.26 13.97 12.54
N ARG A 86 12.48 14.24 13.02
CA ARG A 86 13.46 15.10 12.32
C ARG A 86 14.34 14.32 11.35
N GLU A 87 14.55 13.03 11.61
CA GLU A 87 15.46 12.17 10.85
C GLU A 87 14.82 10.80 10.61
N ALA A 88 15.27 10.12 9.56
CA ALA A 88 14.87 8.76 9.25
C ALA A 88 15.67 7.76 10.10
N SER A 89 15.00 6.72 10.59
CA SER A 89 15.73 5.59 11.18
C SER A 89 16.49 4.80 10.09
N PRO A 90 17.53 4.02 10.43
CA PRO A 90 18.29 3.26 9.44
C PRO A 90 17.43 2.33 8.58
N VAL A 91 16.41 1.70 9.19
CA VAL A 91 15.48 0.83 8.45
C VAL A 91 14.59 1.64 7.50
N GLN A 92 14.13 2.83 7.90
CA GLN A 92 13.34 3.70 7.02
C GLN A 92 14.18 4.19 5.84
N ALA A 93 15.42 4.63 6.12
CA ALA A 93 16.33 5.14 5.11
C ALA A 93 16.65 4.11 4.01
N GLN A 94 16.78 2.83 4.37
CA GLN A 94 17.02 1.76 3.40
C GLN A 94 15.73 1.26 2.72
N VAL A 95 14.61 1.20 3.43
CA VAL A 95 13.36 0.64 2.88
C VAL A 95 12.71 1.58 1.86
N TRP A 96 12.70 2.89 2.10
CA TRP A 96 11.99 3.82 1.23
C TRP A 96 12.44 3.77 -0.23
N PRO A 97 13.74 3.86 -0.60
CA PRO A 97 14.14 3.83 -2.00
C PRO A 97 13.74 2.51 -2.69
N VAL A 98 13.79 1.37 -1.99
CA VAL A 98 13.39 0.06 -2.50
C VAL A 98 11.87 -0.01 -2.73
N ALA A 99 11.08 0.38 -1.72
CA ALA A 99 9.63 0.33 -1.77
C ALA A 99 9.04 1.32 -2.78
N LEU A 100 9.62 2.52 -2.89
CA LEU A 100 9.21 3.54 -3.87
C LEU A 100 9.53 3.14 -5.31
N ALA A 101 10.60 2.35 -5.51
CA ALA A 101 10.90 1.72 -6.80
C ALA A 101 9.92 0.60 -7.18
N GLY A 102 8.99 0.22 -6.29
CA GLY A 102 8.02 -0.85 -6.52
C GLY A 102 8.65 -2.24 -6.50
N LEU A 103 9.74 -2.40 -5.74
CA LEU A 103 10.43 -3.67 -5.55
C LEU A 103 9.94 -4.37 -4.28
N ASP A 104 9.89 -5.70 -4.34
CA ASP A 104 9.65 -6.53 -3.16
C ASP A 104 10.87 -6.53 -2.25
N LEU A 105 10.65 -6.53 -0.94
CA LEU A 105 11.72 -6.49 0.05
C LEU A 105 11.36 -7.27 1.32
N LEU A 106 12.38 -7.88 1.93
CA LEU A 106 12.29 -8.48 3.26
C LEU A 106 13.02 -7.58 4.26
N CYS A 107 12.27 -7.00 5.20
CA CYS A 107 12.83 -6.10 6.21
C CYS A 107 12.94 -6.80 7.57
N ARG A 108 14.17 -7.04 8.04
CA ARG A 108 14.45 -7.57 9.38
C ARG A 108 14.97 -6.48 10.31
N ALA A 109 14.15 -6.03 11.26
CA ALA A 109 14.51 -5.03 12.26
C ALA A 109 13.73 -5.24 13.57
N PRO A 110 14.27 -4.87 14.75
CA PRO A 110 13.59 -5.02 16.04
C PRO A 110 12.33 -4.15 16.14
N THR A 111 11.43 -4.44 17.08
CA THR A 111 10.31 -3.54 17.42
C THR A 111 10.83 -2.15 17.82
N GLY A 112 10.03 -1.09 17.61
CA GLY A 112 10.46 0.29 17.87
C GLY A 112 11.40 0.91 16.84
N SER A 113 11.97 0.13 15.90
CA SER A 113 12.89 0.66 14.85
C SER A 113 12.24 1.59 13.80
N GLY A 114 10.93 1.83 13.87
CA GLY A 114 10.23 2.69 12.91
C GLY A 114 9.72 1.99 11.64
N LYS A 115 9.64 0.65 11.63
CA LYS A 115 9.11 -0.15 10.51
C LYS A 115 7.75 0.31 10.00
N THR A 116 6.86 0.76 10.90
CA THR A 116 5.51 1.23 10.53
C THR A 116 5.56 2.35 9.49
N LEU A 117 6.38 3.38 9.70
CA LEU A 117 6.56 4.45 8.72
C LEU A 117 7.43 4.03 7.52
N ALA A 118 8.26 3.00 7.70
CA ALA A 118 9.05 2.43 6.60
C ALA A 118 8.15 1.87 5.50
N TYR A 119 7.04 1.20 5.84
CA TYR A 119 6.09 0.70 4.83
C TYR A 119 4.90 1.63 4.57
N LEU A 120 4.41 2.40 5.55
CA LEU A 120 3.24 3.26 5.35
C LEU A 120 3.54 4.45 4.42
N LEU A 121 4.67 5.13 4.58
CA LEU A 121 4.96 6.32 3.78
C LEU A 121 5.09 6.00 2.27
N PRO A 122 5.80 4.93 1.85
CA PRO A 122 5.77 4.48 0.46
C PRO A 122 4.36 4.07 -0.01
N ALA A 123 3.58 3.39 0.83
CA ALA A 123 2.21 3.00 0.47
C ALA A 123 1.32 4.23 0.20
N PHE A 124 1.38 5.26 1.05
CA PHE A 124 0.66 6.52 0.83
C PHE A 124 1.21 7.30 -0.37
N ALA A 125 2.52 7.28 -0.61
CA ALA A 125 3.12 7.92 -1.78
C ALA A 125 2.65 7.28 -3.09
N HIS A 126 2.68 5.94 -3.18
CA HIS A 126 2.14 5.19 -4.32
C HIS A 126 0.64 5.39 -4.47
N ALA A 127 -0.11 5.41 -3.36
CA ALA A 127 -1.54 5.68 -3.39
C ALA A 127 -1.82 7.10 -3.89
N ALA A 128 -1.08 8.12 -3.45
CA ALA A 128 -1.24 9.48 -3.95
C ALA A 128 -0.93 9.58 -5.44
N ALA A 129 0.14 8.91 -5.90
CA ALA A 129 0.65 8.94 -7.27
C ALA A 129 -0.25 8.29 -8.34
N GLN A 130 -1.38 7.68 -7.99
CA GLN A 130 -2.29 7.15 -9.01
C GLN A 130 -3.05 8.29 -9.72
N SER A 131 -3.07 8.26 -11.05
CA SER A 131 -3.69 9.29 -11.90
C SER A 131 -5.20 9.41 -11.72
N ARG A 132 -5.89 8.31 -11.42
CA ARG A 132 -7.34 8.28 -11.14
C ARG A 132 -7.54 8.26 -9.63
N PRO A 133 -8.49 9.02 -9.03
CA PRO A 133 -8.86 8.89 -7.62
C PRO A 133 -9.61 7.58 -7.33
N THR A 134 -9.54 7.05 -6.10
CA THR A 134 -10.25 5.82 -5.73
C THR A 134 -11.74 6.11 -5.73
N ARG A 135 -12.54 5.28 -6.40
CA ARG A 135 -14.00 5.42 -6.33
C ARG A 135 -14.56 4.60 -5.16
N PRO A 136 -15.68 5.03 -4.57
CA PRO A 136 -16.44 4.19 -3.65
C PRO A 136 -16.65 2.78 -4.22
N GLY A 137 -16.35 1.75 -3.44
CA GLY A 137 -16.50 0.34 -3.85
C GLY A 137 -15.35 -0.26 -4.68
N GLU A 138 -14.33 0.50 -5.09
CA GLU A 138 -13.19 -0.05 -5.88
C GLU A 138 -12.17 -0.86 -5.06
N GLY A 139 -12.33 -0.88 -3.73
CA GLY A 139 -11.38 -1.44 -2.77
C GLY A 139 -10.17 -0.53 -2.50
N PRO A 140 -9.35 -0.87 -1.48
CA PRO A 140 -8.16 -0.09 -1.12
C PRO A 140 -7.04 -0.23 -2.17
N ARG A 141 -6.13 0.75 -2.24
CA ARG A 141 -4.91 0.69 -3.08
C ARG A 141 -3.78 -0.07 -2.43
N ALA A 142 -3.72 -0.02 -1.10
CA ALA A 142 -2.73 -0.70 -0.29
C ALA A 142 -3.43 -1.54 0.78
N LEU A 143 -2.92 -2.76 1.00
CA LEU A 143 -3.35 -3.65 2.07
C LEU A 143 -2.15 -3.90 2.98
N VAL A 144 -2.34 -3.70 4.29
CA VAL A 144 -1.36 -4.03 5.32
C VAL A 144 -1.92 -5.18 6.17
N LEU A 145 -1.33 -6.36 6.04
CA LEU A 145 -1.68 -7.51 6.87
C LEU A 145 -0.87 -7.50 8.17
N VAL A 146 -1.57 -7.65 9.29
CA VAL A 146 -0.98 -7.71 10.63
C VAL A 146 -1.54 -8.92 11.39
N PRO A 147 -0.75 -9.52 12.32
CA PRO A 147 -1.15 -10.77 12.94
C PRO A 147 -2.18 -10.60 14.07
N THR A 148 -2.29 -9.41 14.66
CA THR A 148 -3.18 -9.18 15.81
C THR A 148 -4.01 -7.91 15.67
N ARG A 149 -5.10 -7.84 16.44
CA ARG A 149 -5.98 -6.67 16.53
C ARG A 149 -5.24 -5.45 17.02
N GLU A 150 -4.41 -5.60 18.05
CA GLU A 150 -3.68 -4.51 18.71
C GLU A 150 -2.75 -3.84 17.70
N LEU A 151 -2.05 -4.63 16.90
CA LEU A 151 -1.20 -4.12 15.82
C LEU A 151 -2.02 -3.46 14.71
N ALA A 152 -3.23 -3.95 14.41
CA ALA A 152 -4.11 -3.33 13.43
C ALA A 152 -4.55 -1.92 13.88
N VAL A 153 -4.99 -1.81 15.13
CA VAL A 153 -5.39 -0.53 15.74
C VAL A 153 -4.23 0.45 15.80
N GLN A 154 -3.05 0.00 16.24
CA GLN A 154 -1.84 0.84 16.30
C GLN A 154 -1.42 1.32 14.90
N THR A 155 -1.42 0.43 13.92
CA THR A 155 -1.05 0.77 12.53
C THR A 155 -2.06 1.74 11.92
N LEU A 156 -3.36 1.53 12.14
CA LEU A 156 -4.40 2.44 11.67
C LEU A 156 -4.27 3.84 12.28
N SER A 157 -3.94 3.94 13.57
CA SER A 157 -3.73 5.23 14.24
C SER A 157 -2.62 6.05 13.57
N VAL A 158 -1.49 5.40 13.25
CA VAL A 158 -0.41 6.04 12.49
C VAL A 158 -0.87 6.42 11.08
N ALA A 159 -1.57 5.52 10.38
CA ALA A 159 -2.07 5.77 9.03
C ALA A 159 -3.05 6.95 8.98
N ARG A 160 -3.97 7.07 9.94
CA ARG A 160 -4.91 8.20 10.07
C ARG A 160 -4.18 9.51 10.33
N SER A 161 -3.07 9.48 11.07
CA SER A 161 -2.24 10.67 11.31
C SER A 161 -1.59 11.22 10.04
N LEU A 162 -1.39 10.36 9.02
CA LEU A 162 -0.87 10.74 7.70
C LEU A 162 -1.94 11.30 6.75
N GLN A 163 -3.23 11.27 7.11
CA GLN A 163 -4.33 11.67 6.22
C GLN A 163 -4.22 13.13 5.77
N ARG A 164 -3.83 14.04 6.67
CA ARG A 164 -3.70 15.48 6.36
C ARG A 164 -2.58 15.74 5.34
N VAL A 165 -1.43 15.09 5.50
CA VAL A 165 -0.26 15.30 4.62
C VAL A 165 -0.35 14.55 3.29
N SER A 166 -1.26 13.57 3.19
CA SER A 166 -1.48 12.75 2.00
C SER A 166 -2.62 13.24 1.11
N GLY A 167 -3.12 14.47 1.32
CA GLY A 167 -4.21 15.02 0.52
C GLY A 167 -5.58 14.43 0.83
N GLY A 168 -5.77 13.90 2.05
CA GLY A 168 -7.04 13.37 2.52
C GLY A 168 -7.26 11.88 2.24
N LEU A 169 -6.21 11.14 1.87
CA LEU A 169 -6.31 9.69 1.65
C LEU A 169 -6.73 8.98 2.93
N ARG A 170 -7.85 8.24 2.85
CA ARG A 170 -8.45 7.56 4.00
C ARG A 170 -7.85 6.18 4.21
N ALA A 171 -7.72 5.80 5.47
CA ALA A 171 -7.38 4.45 5.90
C ALA A 171 -8.45 3.91 6.86
N ALA A 172 -8.72 2.62 6.77
CA ALA A 172 -9.61 1.88 7.67
C ALA A 172 -8.91 0.60 8.14
N ALA A 173 -9.48 -0.09 9.14
CA ALA A 173 -8.99 -1.39 9.54
C ALA A 173 -10.10 -2.41 9.77
N VAL A 174 -9.78 -3.68 9.50
CA VAL A 174 -10.65 -4.82 9.75
C VAL A 174 -9.95 -5.87 10.60
N TYR A 175 -10.57 -6.28 11.70
CA TYR A 175 -9.97 -7.23 12.63
C TYR A 175 -11.03 -7.94 13.49
N GLY A 176 -10.66 -9.10 14.02
CA GLY A 176 -11.50 -9.87 14.94
C GLY A 176 -11.67 -9.20 16.30
N GLY A 177 -12.71 -9.60 17.04
CA GLY A 177 -12.98 -9.12 18.40
C GLY A 177 -13.61 -7.71 18.50
N GLY A 178 -13.90 -7.06 17.38
CA GLY A 178 -14.71 -5.83 17.32
C GLY A 178 -16.03 -6.04 16.56
N PRO A 179 -16.99 -5.10 16.67
CA PRO A 179 -18.27 -5.17 15.99
C PRO A 179 -18.09 -5.26 14.48
N ARG A 180 -18.70 -6.27 13.86
CA ARG A 180 -18.57 -6.50 12.42
C ARG A 180 -19.32 -5.44 11.63
N GLU A 181 -20.53 -5.07 12.06
CA GLU A 181 -21.36 -4.09 11.35
C GLU A 181 -20.67 -2.72 11.26
N GLU A 182 -20.03 -2.26 12.35
CA GLU A 182 -19.29 -0.98 12.35
C GLU A 182 -18.15 -0.98 11.34
N GLN A 183 -17.36 -2.06 11.30
CA GLN A 183 -16.27 -2.18 10.34
C GLN A 183 -16.79 -2.23 8.90
N VAL A 184 -17.89 -2.95 8.65
CA VAL A 184 -18.53 -2.98 7.31
C VAL A 184 -19.03 -1.59 6.92
N SER A 185 -19.71 -0.89 7.82
CA SER A 185 -20.21 0.47 7.60
C SER A 185 -19.08 1.47 7.30
N GLU A 186 -17.91 1.33 7.94
CA GLU A 186 -16.75 2.17 7.63
C GLU A 186 -16.22 1.94 6.21
N LEU A 187 -16.32 0.72 5.69
CA LEU A 187 -15.90 0.36 4.33
C LEU A 187 -16.94 0.73 3.26
N GLU A 188 -18.23 0.54 3.56
CA GLU A 188 -19.32 0.77 2.63
C GLU A 188 -19.39 2.24 2.17
N GLY A 189 -19.44 2.46 0.86
CA GLY A 189 -19.46 3.81 0.26
C GLY A 189 -18.16 4.62 0.44
N SER A 190 -17.15 4.08 1.13
CA SER A 190 -15.89 4.78 1.37
C SER A 190 -14.91 4.61 0.22
N SER A 191 -14.23 5.71 -0.11
CA SER A 191 -13.04 5.71 -0.96
C SER A 191 -11.80 5.54 -0.07
N LEU A 192 -11.28 4.31 -0.02
CA LEU A 192 -10.15 3.94 0.84
C LEU A 192 -8.85 3.88 0.04
N ALA A 193 -7.81 4.52 0.55
CA ALA A 193 -6.47 4.39 0.00
C ALA A 193 -5.76 3.17 0.58
N LEU A 194 -5.95 2.93 1.88
CA LEU A 194 -5.24 1.89 2.63
C LEU A 194 -6.20 1.13 3.54
N LEU A 195 -6.04 -0.19 3.60
CA LEU A 195 -6.73 -1.05 4.56
C LEU A 195 -5.69 -1.78 5.41
N VAL A 196 -5.85 -1.73 6.73
CA VAL A 196 -5.09 -2.57 7.67
C VAL A 196 -5.97 -3.75 8.07
N ALA A 197 -5.46 -4.97 8.02
CA ALA A 197 -6.31 -6.12 8.27
C ALA A 197 -5.61 -7.25 9.03
N THR A 198 -6.36 -7.98 9.86
CA THR A 198 -5.97 -9.34 10.25
C THR A 198 -6.51 -10.34 9.23
N CYS A 199 -5.74 -11.40 8.96
CA CYS A 199 -6.04 -12.34 7.88
C CYS A 199 -7.43 -12.99 8.03
N GLY A 200 -7.78 -13.46 9.23
CA GLY A 200 -9.06 -14.11 9.49
C GLY A 200 -10.26 -13.21 9.18
N ARG A 201 -10.32 -12.01 9.77
CA ARG A 201 -11.45 -11.10 9.54
C ARG A 201 -11.53 -10.61 8.09
N LEU A 202 -10.39 -10.41 7.42
CA LEU A 202 -10.39 -10.06 6.00
C LEU A 202 -11.02 -11.16 5.15
N LEU A 203 -10.64 -12.42 5.42
CA LEU A 203 -11.21 -13.57 4.72
C LEU A 203 -12.72 -13.68 4.98
N ASP A 204 -13.15 -13.59 6.24
CA ASP A 204 -14.58 -13.61 6.61
C ASP A 204 -15.40 -12.56 5.83
N MET A 205 -14.84 -11.37 5.63
CA MET A 205 -15.50 -10.28 4.89
C MET A 205 -15.56 -10.53 3.39
N LEU A 206 -14.49 -11.07 2.81
CA LEU A 206 -14.43 -11.40 1.38
C LEU A 206 -15.38 -12.55 1.04
N GLU A 207 -15.42 -13.60 1.85
CA GLU A 207 -16.32 -14.75 1.66
C GLU A 207 -17.79 -14.33 1.77
N ALA A 208 -18.12 -13.48 2.75
CA ALA A 208 -19.47 -12.95 2.90
C ALA A 208 -19.90 -12.04 1.73
N GLN A 209 -18.97 -11.51 0.95
CA GLN A 209 -19.26 -10.72 -0.25
C GLN A 209 -19.42 -11.62 -1.48
N VAL A 210 -18.60 -12.68 -1.63
CA VAL A 210 -18.74 -13.70 -2.67
C VAL A 210 -20.08 -14.44 -2.54
N ALA A 211 -20.55 -14.70 -1.32
CA ALA A 211 -21.86 -15.32 -1.09
C ALA A 211 -23.07 -14.41 -1.45
N ARG A 212 -22.85 -13.11 -1.69
CA ARG A 212 -23.90 -12.15 -2.07
C ARG A 212 -23.95 -11.85 -3.57
N SER A 213 -23.01 -12.39 -4.35
CA SER A 213 -22.90 -12.22 -5.82
C SER A 213 -23.25 -13.50 -6.55
#